data_AF-A0AA88DUE7-F1
#
_entry.id   AF-A0AA88DUE7-F1
#
_cell.length_a   1.000
_cell.length_b   1.000
_cell.length_c   1.000
_cell.angle_alpha   90.00
_cell.angle_beta   90.00
_cell.angle_gamma   90.00
#
_symmetry.space_group_name_H-M   'P 1'
#
loop_
_entity.id
_entity.type
_entity.pdbx_description
1 polymer ?
#
loop_
_entity_poly.entity_id
_entity_poly.type
_entity_poly.pdbx_seq_one_letter_code
_entity_poly.pdbx_strand_id
1 'polypeptide(L)'
;MESEASAFETSEMVATFVASTPLVRESWRLCSIANTTAPMGFVTEHRGDDVGYLAFSGVQAGDSILDPNWASLVPLESAGAGLFGPLVSGGEGDDDRKPVMVHAGLLELFMSMHRSATLINQSTLRSLLILVL
;
A
#
# COMPACT_ATOMS: atom_id res chain seq x y z
N MET A 1 -15.24 32.53 12.04
CA MET A 1 -14.69 31.49 11.16
C MET A 1 -13.21 31.40 11.47
N GLU A 2 -12.79 30.46 12.32
CA GLU A 2 -11.40 30.32 12.81
C GLU A 2 -10.91 28.85 12.84
N SER A 3 -11.69 27.89 12.34
CA SER A 3 -11.35 26.46 12.48
C SER A 3 -10.44 25.91 11.38
N GLU A 4 -10.10 26.70 10.36
CA GLU A 4 -9.33 26.24 9.20
C GLU A 4 -7.80 26.40 9.38
N ALA A 5 -7.36 27.38 10.17
CA ALA A 5 -5.94 27.61 10.45
C ALA A 5 -5.28 26.43 11.19
N SER A 6 -6.01 25.77 12.10
CA SER A 6 -5.50 24.67 12.92
C SER A 6 -5.18 23.39 12.13
N ALA A 7 -5.97 23.06 11.10
CA ALA A 7 -5.74 21.87 10.26
C ALA A 7 -4.55 22.05 9.30
N PHE A 8 -4.34 23.28 8.82
CA PHE A 8 -3.21 23.60 7.96
C PHE A 8 -1.88 23.58 8.75
N GLU A 9 -1.82 24.24 9.90
CA GLU A 9 -0.61 24.28 10.75
C GLU A 9 -0.18 22.88 11.23
N THR A 10 -1.15 22.02 11.54
CA THR A 10 -0.87 20.62 11.90
C THR A 10 -0.34 19.82 10.70
N SER A 11 -0.87 20.05 9.49
CA SER A 11 -0.36 19.41 8.28
C SER A 11 1.08 19.83 7.95
N GLU A 12 1.42 21.12 8.12
CA GLU A 12 2.76 21.64 7.90
C GLU A 12 3.77 21.05 8.88
N MET A 13 3.39 20.96 10.16
CA MET A 13 4.23 20.35 11.19
C MET A 13 4.49 18.87 10.90
N VAL A 14 3.47 18.11 10.51
CA VAL A 14 3.63 16.69 10.14
C VAL A 14 4.47 16.53 8.88
N ALA A 15 4.23 17.33 7.84
CA ALA A 15 5.01 17.29 6.61
C ALA A 15 6.48 17.63 6.88
N THR A 16 6.74 18.67 7.67
CA THR A 16 8.10 19.07 8.07
C THR A 16 8.78 17.97 8.89
N PHE A 17 8.05 17.37 9.82
CA PHE A 17 8.57 16.25 10.61
C PHE A 17 8.94 15.06 9.72
N VAL A 18 8.02 14.60 8.86
CA VAL A 18 8.27 13.49 7.92
C VAL A 18 9.46 13.80 7.00
N ALA A 19 9.53 15.02 6.45
CA ALA A 19 10.64 15.46 5.60
C ALA A 19 11.99 15.57 6.34
N SER A 20 11.97 15.82 7.65
CA SER A 20 13.18 15.83 8.48
C SER A 20 13.73 14.43 8.77
N THR A 21 12.91 13.38 8.58
CA THR A 21 13.34 12.00 8.71
C THR A 21 13.92 11.45 7.39
N PRO A 22 14.75 10.39 7.44
CA PRO A 22 15.18 9.69 6.22
C PRO A 22 14.04 8.96 5.48
N LEU A 23 12.83 8.90 6.03
CA LEU A 23 11.75 8.02 5.58
C LEU A 23 11.43 8.22 4.09
N VAL A 24 11.18 9.46 3.67
CA VAL A 24 10.80 9.77 2.29
C VAL A 24 11.93 9.45 1.32
N ARG A 25 13.16 9.84 1.66
CA ARG A 25 14.35 9.63 0.83
C ARG A 25 14.63 8.14 0.64
N GLU A 26 14.63 7.36 1.71
CA GLU A 26 14.96 5.93 1.62
C GLU A 26 13.86 5.13 0.96
N SER A 27 12.60 5.50 1.19
CA SER A 27 11.47 4.87 0.49
C SER A 27 11.56 5.13 -1.02
N TRP A 28 11.82 6.37 -1.43
CA TRP A 28 11.99 6.71 -2.85
C TRP A 28 13.17 5.97 -3.49
N ARG A 29 14.31 5.91 -2.79
CA ARG A 29 15.49 5.16 -3.23
C ARG A 29 15.17 3.68 -3.44
N LEU A 30 14.44 3.06 -2.51
CA LEU A 30 14.05 1.66 -2.59
C LEU A 30 13.03 1.39 -3.69
N CYS A 31 12.05 2.27 -3.90
CA CYS A 31 11.13 2.17 -5.04
C CYS A 31 11.88 2.26 -6.37
N SER A 32 12.87 3.15 -6.49
CA SER A 32 13.72 3.23 -7.69
C SER A 32 14.52 1.94 -7.93
N ILE A 33 15.01 1.29 -6.88
CA ILE A 33 15.67 -0.02 -6.98
C ILE A 33 14.65 -1.11 -7.37
N ALA A 34 13.47 -1.14 -6.76
CA ALA A 34 12.43 -2.11 -7.10
C ALA A 34 12.01 -2.02 -8.58
N ASN A 35 11.90 -0.79 -9.11
CA ASN A 35 11.60 -0.53 -10.52
C ASN A 35 12.65 -1.10 -11.48
N THR A 36 13.91 -1.20 -11.07
CA THR A 36 14.99 -1.70 -11.93
C THR A 36 15.30 -3.18 -11.74
N THR A 37 15.09 -3.70 -10.53
CA THR A 37 15.57 -5.03 -10.14
C THR A 37 14.46 -6.08 -9.95
N ALA A 38 13.22 -5.64 -9.72
CA ALA A 38 12.09 -6.53 -9.46
C ALA A 38 10.82 -6.10 -10.21
N PRO A 39 10.80 -6.12 -11.56
CA PRO A 39 9.56 -5.87 -12.33
C PRO A 39 8.41 -6.76 -11.82
N MET A 40 7.21 -6.19 -11.62
CA MET A 40 6.03 -6.87 -11.04
C MET A 40 6.24 -7.44 -9.62
N GLY A 41 7.34 -7.09 -8.95
CA GLY A 41 7.72 -7.65 -7.66
C GLY A 41 7.94 -6.58 -6.61
N PHE A 42 8.74 -6.94 -5.61
CA PHE A 42 9.11 -6.04 -4.53
C PHE A 42 10.55 -6.31 -4.07
N VAL A 43 11.11 -5.32 -3.38
CA VAL A 43 12.40 -5.42 -2.69
C VAL A 43 12.17 -5.19 -1.21
N THR A 44 12.83 -5.99 -0.39
CA THR A 44 12.87 -5.80 1.07
C THR A 44 14.23 -5.32 1.50
N GLU A 45 14.28 -4.32 2.38
CA GLU A 45 15.52 -3.87 3.00
C GLU A 45 15.32 -3.70 4.51
N HIS A 46 16.20 -4.32 5.30
CA HIS A 46 16.20 -4.16 6.76
C HIS A 46 17.23 -3.10 7.16
N ARG A 47 16.80 -2.14 7.98
CA ARG A 47 17.64 -1.08 8.54
C ARG A 47 17.71 -1.24 10.05
N GLY A 48 18.83 -1.79 10.50
CA GLY A 48 19.00 -2.17 11.91
C GLY A 48 18.07 -3.31 12.31
N ASP A 49 17.78 -3.41 13.60
CA ASP A 49 17.01 -4.53 14.16
C ASP A 49 15.49 -4.31 14.17
N ASP A 50 15.00 -3.10 13.84
CA ASP A 50 13.60 -2.71 14.10
C ASP A 50 12.82 -2.19 12.87
N VAL A 51 13.51 -1.70 11.83
CA VAL A 51 12.84 -1.10 10.66
C VAL A 51 13.04 -1.95 9.42
N GLY A 52 11.93 -2.44 8.87
CA GLY A 52 11.89 -3.10 7.57
C GLY A 52 11.17 -2.26 6.54
N TYR A 53 11.78 -2.12 5.38
CA TYR A 53 11.19 -1.49 4.21
C TYR A 53 10.76 -2.57 3.22
N LEU A 54 9.57 -2.39 2.66
CA LEU A 54 9.03 -3.20 1.58
C LEU A 54 8.62 -2.26 0.45
N ALA A 55 9.39 -2.27 -0.63
CA ALA A 55 9.16 -1.41 -1.79
C ALA A 55 8.63 -2.23 -2.96
N PHE A 56 7.42 -1.92 -3.40
CA PHE A 56 6.83 -2.52 -4.59
C PHE A 56 7.33 -1.82 -5.84
N SER A 57 7.55 -2.61 -6.90
CA SER A 57 7.87 -2.07 -8.21
C SER A 57 6.62 -1.50 -8.86
N GLY A 58 6.68 -0.24 -9.27
CA GLY A 58 5.69 0.39 -10.14
C GLY A 58 5.83 -0.02 -11.60
N VAL A 59 6.92 -0.73 -11.95
CA VAL A 59 7.09 -1.29 -13.29
C VAL A 59 6.29 -2.57 -13.39
N GLN A 60 5.13 -2.47 -14.02
CA GLN A 60 4.35 -3.65 -14.36
C GLN A 60 4.82 -4.16 -15.73
N ALA A 61 5.15 -5.44 -15.79
CA ALA A 61 5.36 -6.13 -17.06
C ALA A 61 3.98 -6.37 -17.68
N GLY A 62 3.88 -6.19 -18.99
CA GLY A 62 2.61 -6.06 -19.73
C GLY A 62 1.63 -7.23 -19.64
N ASP A 63 0.49 -6.98 -20.28
CA ASP A 63 -0.85 -7.62 -20.27
C ASP A 63 -1.83 -7.10 -19.21
N SER A 64 -1.49 -7.02 -17.92
CA SER A 64 -2.48 -6.57 -16.91
C SER A 64 -2.80 -5.06 -16.98
N ILE A 65 -1.83 -4.14 -17.18
CA ILE A 65 -2.15 -2.71 -17.40
C ILE A 65 -2.94 -2.50 -18.71
N LEU A 66 -2.69 -3.38 -19.70
CA LEU A 66 -3.34 -3.28 -21.00
C LEU A 66 -4.79 -3.73 -20.95
N ASP A 67 -5.21 -4.40 -19.86
CA ASP A 67 -6.62 -4.65 -19.61
C ASP A 67 -7.34 -3.29 -19.41
N PRO A 68 -8.32 -2.94 -20.25
CA PRO A 68 -9.13 -1.73 -20.06
C PRO A 68 -9.84 -1.69 -18.70
N ASN A 69 -9.99 -2.85 -18.05
CA ASN A 69 -10.58 -2.98 -16.73
C ASN A 69 -9.55 -2.82 -15.58
N TRP A 70 -8.26 -2.63 -15.87
CA TRP A 70 -7.21 -2.43 -14.85
C TRP A 70 -7.55 -1.30 -13.86
N ALA A 71 -8.02 -0.17 -14.39
CA ALA A 71 -8.40 1.00 -13.61
C ALA A 71 -9.84 0.91 -13.04
N SER A 72 -10.59 -0.12 -13.41
CA SER A 72 -11.96 -0.33 -12.94
C SER A 72 -12.00 -0.51 -11.44
N LEU A 73 -13.08 -0.03 -10.83
CA LEU A 73 -13.30 -0.16 -9.40
C LEU A 73 -14.08 -1.45 -9.12
N VAL A 74 -13.52 -2.31 -8.28
CA VAL A 74 -14.14 -3.55 -7.82
C VAL A 74 -14.32 -3.54 -6.30
N PRO A 75 -15.34 -4.21 -5.76
CA PRO A 75 -15.48 -4.39 -4.32
C PRO A 75 -14.26 -5.10 -3.74
N LEU A 76 -13.73 -4.63 -2.62
CA LEU A 76 -12.59 -5.24 -1.91
C LEU A 76 -12.86 -6.69 -1.51
N GLU A 77 -14.13 -7.01 -1.24
CA GLU A 77 -14.61 -8.37 -0.94
C GLU A 77 -14.39 -9.36 -2.10
N SER A 78 -14.22 -8.88 -3.34
CA SER A 78 -13.90 -9.73 -4.49
C SER A 78 -12.56 -10.46 -4.34
N ALA A 79 -11.68 -9.99 -3.45
CA ALA A 79 -10.43 -10.65 -3.08
C ALA A 79 -10.64 -11.99 -2.32
N GLY A 80 -11.84 -12.22 -1.81
CA GLY A 80 -12.18 -13.37 -0.98
C GLY A 80 -12.42 -12.99 0.48
N ALA A 81 -13.21 -13.82 1.16
CA ALA A 81 -13.61 -13.58 2.54
C ALA A 81 -12.40 -13.64 3.49
N GLY A 82 -12.28 -12.65 4.37
CA GLY A 82 -11.37 -12.69 5.54
C GLY A 82 -10.06 -11.92 5.40
N LEU A 83 -9.51 -11.71 4.20
CA LEU A 83 -8.23 -10.99 4.04
C LEU A 83 -8.33 -9.52 4.45
N PHE A 84 -9.46 -8.90 4.09
CA PHE A 84 -9.77 -7.51 4.41
C PHE A 84 -10.94 -7.38 5.40
N GLY A 85 -11.26 -8.45 6.12
CA GLY A 85 -12.40 -8.49 7.07
C GLY A 85 -12.45 -7.28 7.99
N PRO A 86 -11.35 -6.86 8.65
CA PRO A 86 -11.35 -5.68 9.52
C PRO A 86 -11.63 -4.34 8.81
N LEU A 87 -11.35 -4.23 7.50
CA LEU A 87 -11.62 -3.03 6.70
C LEU A 87 -13.06 -2.99 6.18
N VAL A 88 -13.68 -4.15 6.06
CA VAL A 88 -15.06 -4.33 5.56
C VAL A 88 -16.06 -4.35 6.73
N SER A 89 -15.66 -4.85 7.90
CA SER A 89 -16.49 -4.94 9.11
C SER A 89 -16.46 -3.65 9.92
N GLY A 90 -17.14 -2.63 9.41
CA GLY A 90 -17.62 -1.54 10.27
C GLY A 90 -19.06 -1.83 10.71
N GLY A 91 -19.27 -2.05 12.01
CA GLY A 91 -20.56 -1.94 12.71
C GLY A 91 -21.61 -3.03 12.46
N GLU A 92 -22.00 -3.74 13.53
CA GLU A 92 -23.29 -4.43 13.57
C GLU A 92 -24.42 -3.44 13.22
N GLY A 93 -25.20 -3.74 12.18
CA GLY A 93 -26.54 -3.18 12.02
C GLY A 93 -26.81 -2.23 10.85
N ASP A 94 -25.97 -2.16 9.81
CA ASP A 94 -26.27 -1.32 8.64
C ASP A 94 -26.11 -2.12 7.34
N ASP A 95 -27.24 -2.70 6.90
CA ASP A 95 -27.38 -3.52 5.67
C ASP A 95 -27.22 -2.68 4.38
N ASP A 96 -27.06 -1.36 4.51
CA ASP A 96 -26.94 -0.39 3.41
C ASP A 96 -25.50 0.13 3.18
N ARG A 97 -24.48 -0.47 3.81
CA ARG A 97 -23.10 0.01 3.63
C ARG A 97 -22.58 -0.30 2.22
N LYS A 98 -22.22 0.76 1.51
CA LYS A 98 -21.57 0.68 0.20
C LYS A 98 -20.22 -0.06 0.34
N PRO A 99 -19.93 -1.05 -0.53
CA PRO A 99 -18.67 -1.78 -0.46
C PRO A 99 -17.47 -0.84 -0.65
N VAL A 100 -16.37 -1.16 0.03
CA VAL A 100 -15.08 -0.50 -0.21
C VAL A 100 -14.62 -0.85 -1.62
N MET A 101 -14.44 0.16 -2.46
CA MET A 101 -14.06 -0.02 -3.86
C MET A 101 -12.57 0.24 -4.04
N VAL A 102 -11.88 -0.63 -4.78
CA VAL A 102 -10.44 -0.54 -5.08
C VAL A 102 -10.18 -0.78 -6.57
N HIS A 103 -9.04 -0.32 -7.08
CA HIS A 103 -8.65 -0.60 -8.47
C HIS A 103 -8.41 -2.11 -8.67
N ALA A 104 -9.09 -2.69 -9.66
CA ALA A 104 -9.05 -4.12 -9.97
C ALA A 104 -7.61 -4.60 -10.19
N GLY A 105 -6.83 -3.83 -10.95
CA GLY A 105 -5.45 -4.15 -11.22
C GLY A 105 -4.54 -4.18 -9.99
N LEU A 106 -4.65 -3.16 -9.13
CA LEU A 106 -3.87 -3.10 -7.90
C LEU A 106 -4.24 -4.25 -6.96
N LEU A 107 -5.53 -4.61 -6.91
CA LEU A 107 -5.99 -5.74 -6.12
C LEU A 107 -5.43 -7.07 -6.66
N GLU A 108 -5.46 -7.26 -7.98
CA GLU A 108 -4.88 -8.44 -8.62
C GLU A 108 -3.38 -8.55 -8.37
N LEU A 109 -2.64 -7.44 -8.51
CA LEU A 109 -1.20 -7.39 -8.24
C LEU A 109 -0.91 -7.78 -6.78
N PHE A 110 -1.63 -7.20 -5.83
CA PHE A 110 -1.50 -7.55 -4.42
C PHE A 110 -1.79 -9.04 -4.16
N MET A 111 -2.86 -9.58 -4.74
CA MET A 111 -3.25 -10.98 -4.57
C MET A 111 -2.23 -11.94 -5.19
N SER A 112 -1.64 -11.57 -6.33
CA SER A 112 -0.55 -12.33 -6.96
C SER A 112 0.65 -12.45 -6.03
N MET A 113 1.06 -11.34 -5.41
CA MET A 113 2.19 -11.33 -4.46
C MET A 113 1.87 -12.06 -3.15
N HIS A 114 0.65 -11.90 -2.62
CA HIS A 114 0.20 -12.59 -1.42
C HIS A 114 0.22 -14.12 -1.60
N ARG A 115 -0.25 -14.62 -2.76
CA ARG A 115 -0.25 -16.05 -3.09
C ARG A 115 1.14 -16.65 -3.26
N SER A 116 2.13 -15.86 -3.66
CA SER A 116 3.50 -16.29 -3.91
C SER A 116 4.29 -16.65 -2.62
N ALA A 117 3.68 -16.55 -1.44
CA ALA A 117 4.29 -16.76 -0.10
C ALA A 117 5.48 -15.83 0.24
N THR A 118 5.94 -15.00 -0.70
CA THR A 118 7.05 -14.07 -0.55
C THR A 118 6.77 -12.97 0.48
N LEU A 119 5.53 -12.46 0.53
CA LEU A 119 5.13 -11.45 1.51
C LEU A 119 4.96 -12.03 2.92
N ILE A 120 4.46 -13.27 3.03
CA ILE A 120 4.19 -13.93 4.31
C ILE A 120 5.50 -14.29 5.02
N ASN A 121 6.53 -14.70 4.28
CA ASN A 121 7.84 -15.03 4.86
C ASN A 121 8.63 -13.80 5.33
N GLN A 122 8.25 -12.59 4.91
CA GLN A 122 8.92 -11.33 5.25
C GLN A 122 8.16 -10.53 6.33
N SER A 123 7.00 -11.01 6.79
CA SER A 123 6.12 -10.30 7.73
C SER A 123 6.54 -10.38 9.21
N THR A 124 7.75 -10.87 9.51
CA THR A 124 8.34 -10.87 10.87
C THR A 124 8.89 -9.47 11.24
N LEU A 125 8.20 -8.41 10.82
CA LEU A 125 8.60 -7.01 11.03
C LEU A 125 7.71 -6.38 12.09
N ARG A 126 8.32 -5.82 13.13
CA ARG A 126 7.63 -5.14 14.25
C ARG A 126 7.00 -3.81 13.86
N SER A 127 7.47 -3.20 12.77
CA SER A 127 6.86 -2.04 12.11
C SER A 127 7.11 -2.16 10.61
N LEU A 128 6.06 -2.44 9.84
CA LEU A 128 6.11 -2.48 8.38
C LEU A 128 5.54 -1.18 7.83
N LEU A 129 6.38 -0.39 7.15
CA LEU A 129 5.93 0.78 6.42
C LEU A 129 5.71 0.37 4.95
N ILE A 130 4.44 0.16 4.57
CA ILE A 130 4.06 -0.17 3.19
C ILE A 130 3.96 1.15 2.43
N LEU A 131 4.90 1.40 1.51
CA LEU A 131 4.80 2.49 0.54
C LEU A 131 4.62 1.90 -0.85
N VAL A 132 3.44 2.16 -1.42
CA VAL A 132 3.13 1.95 -2.82
C VAL A 132 3.14 3.33 -3.47
N LEU A 133 4.01 3.55 -4.45
CA LEU A 133 3.97 4.70 -5.35
C LEU A 133 3.95 4.19 -6.79
#